data_AF-A0A2V7HB04-F1
#
_entry.id   AF-A0A2V7HB04-F1
#
_cell.length_a   1.000
_cell.length_b   1.000
_cell.length_c   1.000
_cell.angle_alpha   90.00
_cell.angle_beta   90.00
_cell.angle_gamma   90.00
#
_symmetry.space_group_name_H-M   'P 1'
#
loop_
_entity.id
_entity.type
_entity.pdbx_description
1 polymer ?
#
loop_
_entity_poly.entity_id
_entity_poly.type
_entity_poly.pdbx_seq_one_letter_code
_entity_poly.pdbx_strand_id
1 'polypeptide(L)' 'MNAVDWVVLLGTIVGIAAYGAWRTRHVRSLNTYLRGSTSAGWGTIGLSVMATQASAITFLSIPGQGFESGIGFVQNY' A
#
# COMPACT_ATOMS: atom_id res chain seq x y z
N MET A 1 17.01 -2.60 17.40
CA MET A 1 16.28 -3.62 16.62
C MET A 1 16.46 -4.94 17.32
N ASN A 2 15.42 -5.39 18.00
CA ASN A 2 15.39 -6.67 18.70
C ASN A 2 15.15 -7.81 17.70
N ALA A 3 15.43 -9.05 18.10
CA ALA A 3 15.10 -10.24 17.33
C ALA A 3 13.62 -10.28 16.91
N VAL A 4 12.73 -9.76 17.76
CA VAL A 4 11.30 -9.64 17.46
C VAL A 4 11.03 -8.73 16.26
N ASP A 5 11.72 -7.58 16.16
CA ASP A 5 11.54 -6.63 15.05
C ASP A 5 11.92 -7.29 13.72
N TRP A 6 13.00 -8.07 13.71
CA TRP A 6 13.46 -8.83 12.55
C TRP A 6 12.47 -9.93 12.13
N VAL A 7 11.91 -10.65 13.10
CA VAL A 7 10.89 -11.67 12.83
C VAL A 7 9.64 -11.04 12.22
N VAL A 8 9.18 -9.92 12.76
CA VAL A 8 8.01 -9.20 12.22
C VAL A 8 8.30 -8.67 10.81
N LEU A 9 9.48 -8.08 10.58
CA LEU A 9 9.87 -7.56 9.27
C LEU A 9 9.93 -8.67 8.22
N LEU A 10 10.68 -9.74 8.49
CA LEU A 10 10.80 -10.87 7.57
C LEU A 10 9.47 -11.57 7.37
N GLY A 11 8.71 -11.78 8.45
CA GLY A 11 7.37 -12.38 8.40
C GLY A 11 6.41 -11.57 7.53
N THR A 12 6.44 -10.24 7.63
CA THR A 12 5.58 -9.35 6.83
C THR A 12 5.94 -9.42 5.35
N ILE A 13 7.23 -9.35 5.01
CA ILE A 13 7.71 -9.42 3.62
C ILE A 13 7.34 -10.77 2.99
N VAL A 14 7.64 -11.87 3.68
CA VAL A 14 7.31 -13.22 3.22
C VAL A 14 5.81 -13.42 3.11
N GLY A 15 5.03 -12.92 4.07
CA GLY A 15 3.57 -12.97 4.06
C GLY A 15 2.96 -12.29 2.85
N ILE A 16 3.41 -11.06 2.52
CA ILE A 16 2.96 -10.31 1.34
C ILE A 16 3.31 -11.09 0.06
N ALA A 17 4.54 -11.58 -0.07
CA ALA A 17 4.97 -12.33 -1.25
C ALA A 17 4.21 -13.65 -1.43
N ALA A 18 4.03 -14.43 -0.35
CA ALA A 18 3.29 -15.67 -0.37
C ALA A 18 1.80 -15.45 -0.70
N TYR A 19 1.18 -14.43 -0.12
CA TYR A 19 -0.20 -14.05 -0.41
C TYR A 19 -0.37 -13.63 -1.87
N GLY A 20 0.52 -12.78 -2.38
CA GLY A 20 0.54 -12.38 -3.78
C GLY A 20 0.66 -13.58 -4.72
N ALA A 21 1.60 -14.48 -4.45
CA ALA A 21 1.80 -15.70 -5.23
C ALA A 21 0.57 -16.62 -5.23
N TRP A 22 -0.07 -16.80 -4.06
CA TRP A 22 -1.27 -17.62 -3.92
C TRP A 22 -2.49 -17.02 -4.65
N ARG A 23 -2.68 -15.70 -4.54
CA ARG A 23 -3.79 -14.99 -5.20
C ARG A 23 -3.63 -14.95 -6.73
N THR A 24 -2.40 -14.79 -7.24
CA THR A 24 -2.12 -14.81 -8.69
C THR A 24 -2.34 -16.18 -9.32
N ARG A 25 -2.16 -17.29 -8.58
CA ARG A 25 -2.37 -18.66 -9.08
C ARG A 25 -3.81 -18.96 -9.52
N HIS A 26 -4.82 -18.26 -8.99
CA HIS A 26 -6.22 -18.49 -9.33
C HIS A 26 -6.73 -17.64 -10.50
N VAL A 27 -5.92 -16.71 -11.02
CA VAL A 27 -6.33 -15.83 -12.11
C VAL A 27 -6.03 -16.50 -13.45
N ARG A 28 -6.83 -17.51 -13.82
CA ARG A 28 -6.70 -18.26 -15.09
C ARG A 28 -7.28 -17.53 -16.32
N SER A 29 -7.85 -16.34 -16.14
CA SER A 29 -8.52 -15.57 -17.19
C SER A 29 -7.80 -14.23 -17.40
N LEU A 30 -7.05 -14.11 -18.51
CA LEU A 30 -6.49 -12.84 -19.02
C LEU A 30 -7.56 -11.74 -19.13
N ASN A 31 -8.82 -12.13 -19.37
CA ASN A 31 -9.94 -11.20 -19.48
C ASN A 31 -10.29 -10.54 -18.14
N THR A 32 -10.09 -11.23 -17.01
CA THR A 32 -10.30 -10.68 -15.65
C THR A 32 -9.14 -9.77 -15.22
N TYR A 33 -7.93 -10.04 -15.70
CA TYR A 33 -6.75 -9.18 -15.47
C TYR A 33 -6.86 -7.84 -16.21
N LEU A 34 -7.39 -7.84 -17.43
CA LEU A 34 -7.46 -6.66 -18.30
C LEU A 34 -8.76 -5.84 -18.15
N ARG A 35 -9.92 -6.47 -17.92
CA ARG A 35 -11.18 -5.73 -17.77
C ARG A 35 -11.40 -5.18 -16.36
N GLY A 36 -10.67 -5.69 -15.35
CA GLY A 36 -11.06 -5.54 -13.96
C GLY A 36 -12.39 -6.25 -13.72
N SER A 37 -12.58 -6.91 -12.59
CA SER A 37 -13.94 -7.35 -12.26
C SER A 37 -14.81 -6.10 -12.17
N THR A 38 -15.85 -6.00 -12.99
CA THR A 38 -16.85 -4.90 -12.97
C THR A 38 -17.57 -4.77 -11.63
N SER A 39 -17.27 -5.68 -10.69
CA SER A 39 -17.78 -5.73 -9.32
C SER A 39 -16.83 -5.15 -8.27
N ALA A 40 -15.71 -4.50 -8.64
CA ALA A 40 -14.88 -3.81 -7.68
C ALA A 40 -15.68 -2.64 -7.08
N GLY A 41 -16.22 -2.84 -5.88
CA GLY A 41 -17.01 -1.81 -5.21
C GLY A 41 -16.22 -0.52 -5.01
N TRP A 42 -16.93 0.60 -4.94
CA TRP A 42 -16.35 1.94 -4.77
C TRP A 42 -15.32 2.02 -3.61
N GLY A 43 -15.55 1.28 -2.52
CA GLY A 43 -14.63 1.22 -1.39
C GLY A 43 -13.31 0.52 -1.72
N THR A 44 -13.33 -0.56 -2.50
CA THR A 44 -12.13 -1.26 -2.98
C THR A 44 -11.31 -0.37 -3.91
N ILE A 45 -11.99 0.38 -4.78
CA ILE A 45 -11.35 1.35 -5.67
C ILE A 45 -10.70 2.48 -4.85
N GLY A 46 -11.45 3.07 -3.90
CA GLY A 46 -10.93 4.12 -3.01
C GLY A 46 -9.71 3.68 -2.21
N LEU A 47 -9.77 2.47 -1.63
CA LEU A 47 -8.63 1.89 -0.90
C LEU A 47 -7.42 1.67 -1.82
N SER A 48 -7.64 1.19 -3.06
CA SER A 48 -6.57 0.99 -4.03
C SER A 48 -5.89 2.29 -4.42
N VAL A 49 -6.67 3.36 -4.64
CA VAL A 49 -6.13 4.69 -4.98
C VAL A 49 -5.33 5.26 -3.81
N MET A 50 -5.86 5.19 -2.59
CA MET A 50 -5.14 5.63 -1.39
C MET A 50 -3.85 4.85 -1.17
N ALA A 51 -3.88 3.53 -1.30
CA ALA A 51 -2.70 2.68 -1.17
C ALA A 51 -1.63 2.99 -2.23
N THR A 52 -2.03 3.37 -3.45
CA THR A 52 -1.10 3.75 -4.51
C THR A 52 -0.42 5.10 -4.24
N GLN A 53 -1.15 6.06 -3.65
CA GLN A 53 -0.59 7.36 -3.27
C GLN A 53 0.32 7.30 -2.04
N ALA A 54 0.04 6.36 -1.13
CA ALA A 54 0.85 6.13 0.05
C ALA A 54 2.18 5.47 -0.33
N SER A 55 3.22 6.29 -0.53
CA SER A 55 4.58 5.83 -0.77
C SER A 55 5.46 6.00 0.46
N ALA A 56 6.61 5.31 0.49
CA ALA A 56 7.62 5.50 1.54
C ALA A 56 8.10 6.96 1.63
N ILE A 57 8.18 7.65 0.47
CA ILE A 57 8.52 9.07 0.41
C ILE A 57 7.46 9.88 1.16
N THR A 58 6.18 9.70 0.83
CA THR A 58 5.06 10.39 1.49
C THR A 58 5.03 10.13 3.00
N PHE A 59 5.26 8.88 3.41
CA PHE A 59 5.23 8.47 4.82
C PHE A 59 6.33 9.12 5.65
N LEU A 60 7.51 9.35 5.05
CA LEU A 60 8.62 10.03 5.70
C LEU A 60 8.54 11.56 5.56
N SER A 61 8.09 12.07 4.42
CA SER A 61 8.15 13.49 4.06
C SER A 61 7.10 14.32 4.77
N ILE A 62 5.85 13.85 4.92
CA ILE A 62 4.78 14.64 5.55
C ILE A 62 5.08 14.91 7.03
N PRO A 63 5.46 13.91 7.86
CA PRO A 63 5.87 14.17 9.24
C PRO A 63 7.18 14.97 9.31
N GLY A 64 8.12 14.75 8.38
CA GLY A 64 9.37 15.52 8.29
C GLY A 64 9.12 17.01 8.06
N GLN A 65 8.25 17.34 7.09
CA GLN A 65 7.79 18.72 6.85
C GLN A 65 7.02 19.27 8.04
N GLY A 66 6.18 18.44 8.67
CA GLY A 66 5.44 18.78 9.89
C GLY A 66 6.37 19.13 11.07
N PHE A 67 7.49 18.42 11.21
CA PHE A 67 8.50 18.68 12.21
C PHE A 67 9.28 19.98 11.93
N GLU A 68 9.64 20.22 10.67
CA GLU A 68 10.45 21.38 10.27
C GLU A 68 9.65 22.69 10.20
N SER A 69 8.42 22.63 9.68
CA SER A 69 7.62 23.82 9.32
C SER A 69 6.18 23.81 9.86
N GLY A 70 5.84 22.82 10.71
CA GLY A 70 4.48 22.65 11.23
C GLY A 70 3.49 22.20 10.15
N ILE A 71 2.19 22.42 10.39
CA ILE A 71 1.11 22.07 9.44
C ILE A 71 0.91 23.13 8.33
N GLY A 72 1.90 23.99 8.09
CA GLY A 72 1.84 25.07 7.09
C GLY A 72 1.68 24.57 5.65
N PHE A 73 2.00 23.30 5.38
CA PHE A 73 1.73 22.64 4.09
C PHE A 73 0.23 22.52 3.77
N VAL A 74 -0.65 22.61 4.77
CA VAL A 74 -2.13 22.63 4.59
C VAL A 74 -2.62 24.03 4.22
N GLN A 75 -1.86 25.09 4.55
CA GLN A 75 -2.27 26.48 4.37
C GLN A 75 -1.88 27.07 3.02
N ASN A 76 -0.92 26.46 2.32
CA ASN A 76 -0.45 26.91 1.00
C ASN A 76 -1.11 26.14 -0.17
N TYR A 77 -2.30 25.58 0.06
CA TYR A 77 -3.12 24.93 -0.97
C TYR A 77 -4.40 25.73 -1.25
#